data_AF-A0AAD5UX99-F1
#
_entry.id   AF-A0AAD5UX99-F1
#
_cell.length_a   1.000
_cell.length_b   1.000
_cell.length_c   1.000
_cell.angle_alpha   90.00
_cell.angle_beta   90.00
_cell.angle_gamma   90.00
#
_symmetry.space_group_name_H-M   'P 1'
#
loop_
_entity.id
_entity.type
_entity.pdbx_description
1 polymer ?
#
loop_
_entity_poly.entity_id
_entity_poly.type
_entity_poly.pdbx_seq_one_letter_code
_entity_poly.pdbx_strand_id
1 'polypeptide(L)'
;MTHEGFSGSLTRSEPPLKVSPLTLVALEFSLLISSTFTTSKYLHSFVNRAAANRPSCLSSPIPVSLSTSPSNTSDQSPVSEKEAKYYYFGLPSCPRLVARSSSLTIPWKEPTGPEESFPRKQLGPGTNHAIGPVWEKLADAILNLLGAEKVAWTSLDLVGIGFPEEKLAPVVWVGIDPGSLSPVKGFQVALKCKELVEKNGIDDVHVEMRESIFINTFERR
;
A
#
# COMPACT_ATOMS: atom_id res chain seq x y z
N MET A 1 19.21 -13.62 -74.21
CA MET A 1 18.02 -12.76 -74.16
C MET A 1 17.03 -13.38 -73.20
N THR A 2 17.04 -12.87 -71.96
CA THR A 2 15.88 -12.30 -71.21
C THR A 2 15.04 -13.37 -70.52
N HIS A 3 15.31 -13.64 -69.24
CA HIS A 3 14.74 -13.01 -68.02
C HIS A 3 13.40 -13.65 -67.60
N GLU A 4 13.44 -14.61 -66.68
CA GLU A 4 12.31 -15.16 -65.88
C GLU A 4 12.98 -15.96 -64.73
N GLY A 5 12.64 -15.93 -63.45
CA GLY A 5 11.71 -15.13 -62.67
C GLY A 5 12.15 -15.20 -61.21
N PHE A 6 12.03 -14.09 -60.47
CA PHE A 6 12.31 -14.03 -59.04
C PHE A 6 10.97 -13.91 -58.31
N SER A 7 10.57 -14.98 -57.63
CA SER A 7 9.34 -15.08 -56.85
C SER A 7 9.43 -14.13 -55.64
N GLY A 8 8.55 -13.13 -55.61
CA GLY A 8 8.42 -12.19 -54.51
C GLY A 8 7.91 -12.87 -53.23
N SER A 9 8.67 -12.74 -52.15
CA SER A 9 8.23 -13.09 -50.79
C SER A 9 7.46 -11.90 -50.21
N LEU A 10 6.17 -12.12 -49.93
CA LEU A 10 5.28 -11.17 -49.28
C LEU A 10 5.66 -11.06 -47.79
N THR A 11 6.44 -10.05 -47.40
CA THR A 11 6.61 -9.71 -45.98
C THR A 11 5.32 -9.04 -45.49
N ARG A 12 4.47 -9.83 -44.83
CA ARG A 12 3.31 -9.36 -44.07
C ARG A 12 3.84 -8.48 -42.92
N SER A 13 3.77 -7.16 -43.09
CA SER A 13 3.99 -6.22 -42.00
C SER A 13 2.87 -6.38 -40.98
N GLU A 14 3.19 -6.85 -39.79
CA GLU A 14 2.28 -6.78 -38.65
C GLU A 14 2.00 -5.29 -38.35
N PRO A 15 0.73 -4.90 -38.16
CA PRO A 15 0.42 -3.54 -37.74
C PRO A 15 0.97 -3.33 -36.32
N PRO A 16 1.57 -2.16 -36.02
CA PRO A 16 2.03 -1.86 -34.68
C PRO A 16 0.84 -1.94 -33.72
N LEU A 17 1.01 -2.71 -32.63
CA LEU A 17 0.05 -2.80 -31.54
C LEU A 17 -0.31 -1.37 -31.11
N LYS A 18 -1.55 -0.95 -31.39
CA LYS A 18 -2.13 0.28 -30.86
C LYS A 18 -2.28 0.11 -29.36
N VAL A 19 -1.25 0.51 -28.63
CA VAL A 19 -1.32 0.68 -27.17
C VAL A 19 -2.40 1.73 -26.90
N SER A 20 -3.42 1.37 -26.14
CA SER A 20 -4.51 2.30 -25.85
C SER A 20 -3.97 3.50 -25.06
N PRO A 21 -4.53 4.71 -25.23
CA PRO A 21 -4.13 5.88 -24.43
C PRO A 21 -4.22 5.61 -22.93
N LEU A 22 -5.15 4.76 -22.49
CA LEU A 22 -5.32 4.35 -21.09
C LEU A 22 -4.14 3.52 -20.56
N THR A 23 -3.52 2.71 -21.42
CA THR A 23 -2.34 1.91 -21.05
C THR A 23 -1.08 2.77 -20.94
N LEU A 24 -0.96 3.80 -21.77
CA LEU A 24 0.15 4.75 -21.72
C LEU A 24 0.08 5.60 -20.44
N VAL A 25 -1.10 6.07 -20.06
CA VAL A 25 -1.31 6.85 -18.82
C VAL A 25 -1.02 6.01 -17.57
N ALA A 26 -1.34 4.72 -17.55
CA ALA A 26 -1.04 3.83 -16.43
C ALA A 26 0.46 3.55 -16.24
N LEU A 27 1.22 3.46 -17.34
CA LEU A 27 2.68 3.30 -17.32
C LEU A 27 3.39 4.60 -16.93
N GLU A 28 2.94 5.75 -17.45
CA GLU A 28 3.45 7.07 -17.07
C GLU A 28 3.16 7.39 -15.61
N PHE A 29 1.98 7.04 -15.09
CA PHE A 29 1.68 7.17 -13.66
C PHE A 29 2.60 6.27 -12.84
N SER A 30 2.77 4.99 -13.20
CA SER A 30 3.66 4.04 -12.50
C SER A 30 5.12 4.50 -12.48
N LEU A 31 5.60 5.09 -13.59
CA LEU A 31 6.93 5.67 -13.70
C LEU A 31 7.07 6.98 -12.92
N LEU A 32 6.02 7.78 -12.77
CA LEU A 32 6.04 8.99 -11.94
C LEU A 32 6.03 8.66 -10.44
N ILE A 33 5.30 7.60 -10.02
CA ILE A 33 5.42 7.08 -8.64
C ILE A 33 6.83 6.58 -8.42
N SER A 34 7.42 5.86 -9.38
CA SER A 34 8.80 5.36 -9.28
C SER A 34 9.83 6.49 -9.29
N SER A 35 9.68 7.50 -10.14
CA SER A 35 10.62 8.61 -10.29
C SER A 35 10.59 9.59 -9.12
N THR A 36 9.45 9.72 -8.42
CA THR A 36 9.36 10.47 -7.16
C THR A 36 9.67 9.62 -5.92
N PHE A 37 9.58 8.28 -6.00
CA PHE A 37 10.05 7.34 -4.98
C PHE A 37 11.55 7.03 -5.03
N THR A 38 12.23 7.30 -6.15
CA THR A 38 13.66 6.97 -6.30
C THR A 38 14.57 7.81 -5.38
N THR A 39 14.04 8.79 -4.65
CA THR A 39 14.73 9.49 -3.56
C THR A 39 14.43 8.94 -2.15
N SER A 40 13.67 7.84 -2.01
CA SER A 40 13.54 7.15 -0.73
C SER A 40 14.82 6.36 -0.45
N LYS A 41 15.75 6.97 0.31
CA LYS A 41 17.01 6.38 0.79
C LYS A 41 16.82 5.06 1.58
N TYR A 42 15.58 4.67 1.84
CA TYR A 42 15.20 3.61 2.78
C TYR A 42 15.18 2.21 2.19
N LEU A 43 15.25 2.06 0.85
CA LEU A 43 15.26 0.75 0.19
C LEU A 43 16.49 -0.10 0.55
N HIS A 44 17.63 0.54 0.89
CA HIS A 44 18.89 -0.15 1.12
C HIS A 44 19.05 -0.82 2.50
N SER A 45 18.22 -0.48 3.50
CA SER A 45 18.36 -1.05 4.85
C SER A 45 17.79 -2.47 5.00
N PHE A 46 17.04 -2.94 4.00
CA PHE A 46 16.22 -4.16 4.08
C PHE A 46 16.99 -5.47 3.91
N VAL A 47 18.07 -5.49 3.11
CA VAL A 47 18.72 -6.74 2.68
C VAL A 47 19.41 -7.49 3.84
N ASN A 48 19.81 -6.83 4.93
CA ASN A 48 20.62 -7.46 5.98
C ASN A 48 19.83 -8.09 7.14
N ARG A 49 18.50 -7.94 7.22
CA ARG A 49 17.73 -8.40 8.41
C ARG A 49 16.76 -9.55 8.15
N ALA A 50 16.41 -9.82 6.89
CA ALA A 50 15.49 -10.89 6.50
C ALA A 50 16.05 -12.32 6.68
N ALA A 51 17.37 -12.48 6.89
CA ALA A 51 18.00 -13.80 7.03
C ALA A 51 17.83 -14.46 8.41
N ALA A 52 17.40 -13.72 9.46
CA ALA A 52 17.50 -14.20 10.83
C ALA A 52 16.27 -14.92 11.39
N ASN A 53 15.10 -14.85 10.75
CA ASN A 53 13.86 -15.42 11.30
C ASN A 53 13.11 -16.26 10.25
N ARG A 54 13.55 -17.51 10.05
CA ARG A 54 12.71 -18.58 9.49
C ARG A 54 12.28 -19.54 10.60
N PRO A 55 11.00 -19.59 10.99
CA PRO A 55 10.47 -20.75 11.68
C PRO A 55 10.05 -21.81 10.67
N SER A 56 10.55 -23.02 10.86
CA SER A 56 10.20 -24.24 10.14
C SER A 56 9.19 -25.08 10.94
N CYS A 57 8.07 -25.45 10.33
CA CYS A 57 7.25 -26.66 10.56
C CYS A 57 6.06 -26.61 9.57
N LEU A 58 5.75 -27.55 8.66
CA LEU A 58 5.51 -29.01 8.68
C LEU A 58 4.32 -29.47 9.56
N SER A 59 3.16 -29.54 8.88
CA SER A 59 2.08 -30.56 8.92
C SER A 59 1.43 -31.02 10.25
N SER A 60 0.11 -30.84 10.39
CA SER A 60 -0.99 -31.85 10.21
C SER A 60 -2.33 -31.35 10.84
N PRO A 61 -3.46 -32.08 10.89
CA PRO A 61 -4.71 -31.69 10.23
C PRO A 61 -5.84 -31.23 11.18
N ILE A 62 -6.84 -30.59 10.57
CA ILE A 62 -8.04 -29.98 11.17
C ILE A 62 -8.99 -31.03 11.79
N PRO A 63 -9.66 -30.72 12.92
CA PRO A 63 -11.02 -31.16 13.16
C PRO A 63 -12.00 -29.98 13.21
N VAL A 64 -13.05 -30.09 12.40
CA VAL A 64 -14.21 -29.19 12.39
C VAL A 64 -15.03 -29.43 13.66
N SER A 65 -15.29 -28.38 14.44
CA SER A 65 -16.35 -28.39 15.45
C SER A 65 -17.11 -27.07 15.40
N LEU A 66 -18.40 -27.17 15.09
CA LEU A 66 -19.36 -26.09 15.07
C LEU A 66 -19.81 -25.84 16.52
N SER A 67 -19.34 -24.77 17.14
CA SER A 67 -19.81 -24.34 18.46
C SER A 67 -20.13 -22.85 18.44
N THR A 68 -21.43 -22.55 18.40
CA THR A 68 -21.98 -21.22 18.63
C THR A 68 -21.79 -20.86 20.11
N SER A 69 -20.90 -19.91 20.38
CA SER A 69 -20.69 -19.32 21.72
C SER A 69 -20.80 -17.79 21.65
N PRO A 70 -21.33 -17.15 22.71
CA PRO A 70 -21.75 -15.75 22.69
C PRO A 70 -20.55 -14.78 22.65
N SER A 71 -20.75 -13.66 21.96
CA SER A 71 -19.78 -12.61 21.70
C SER A 71 -19.20 -12.01 22.99
N ASN A 72 -17.94 -12.34 23.28
CA ASN A 72 -17.12 -11.67 24.29
C ASN A 72 -16.59 -10.35 23.72
N THR A 73 -17.07 -9.23 24.25
CA THR A 73 -16.86 -7.86 23.77
C THR A 73 -15.51 -7.27 24.19
N SER A 74 -14.38 -7.85 23.75
CA SER A 74 -13.06 -7.24 24.01
C SER A 74 -11.99 -7.38 22.93
N ASP A 75 -12.24 -8.07 21.82
CA ASP A 75 -11.25 -8.30 20.74
C ASP A 75 -11.72 -7.82 19.36
N GLN A 76 -12.64 -6.86 19.30
CA GLN A 76 -13.12 -6.38 18.01
C GLN A 76 -12.09 -5.43 17.39
N SER A 77 -11.57 -5.84 16.23
CA SER A 77 -10.72 -4.98 15.40
C SER A 77 -11.38 -3.62 15.17
N PRO A 78 -10.64 -2.50 15.29
CA PRO A 78 -11.17 -1.16 15.02
C PRO A 78 -11.46 -0.93 13.53
N VAL A 79 -11.01 -1.82 12.65
CA VAL A 79 -11.30 -1.84 11.22
C VAL A 79 -12.15 -3.07 10.90
N SER A 80 -13.30 -2.86 10.25
CA SER A 80 -14.18 -3.95 9.79
C SER A 80 -13.63 -4.62 8.52
N GLU A 81 -14.08 -5.84 8.19
CA GLU A 81 -13.64 -6.53 6.97
C GLU A 81 -13.99 -5.73 5.69
N LYS A 82 -15.18 -5.11 5.68
CA LYS A 82 -15.60 -4.28 4.55
C LYS A 82 -14.74 -3.04 4.41
N GLU A 83 -14.44 -2.36 5.53
CA GLU A 83 -13.53 -1.23 5.53
C GLU A 83 -12.14 -1.65 5.05
N ALA A 84 -11.60 -2.76 5.56
CA ALA A 84 -10.32 -3.30 5.14
C ALA A 84 -10.22 -3.48 3.61
N LYS A 85 -11.30 -3.98 3.00
CA LYS A 85 -11.39 -4.23 1.56
C LYS A 85 -11.60 -2.94 0.73
N TYR A 86 -12.44 -2.03 1.19
CA TYR A 86 -12.93 -0.92 0.35
C TYR A 86 -12.39 0.47 0.74
N TYR A 87 -11.62 0.59 1.83
CA TYR A 87 -11.10 1.89 2.27
C TYR A 87 -10.30 2.61 1.18
N TYR A 88 -9.47 1.88 0.43
CA TYR A 88 -8.64 2.41 -0.66
C TYR A 88 -9.24 2.22 -2.07
N PHE A 89 -10.56 2.07 -2.16
CA PHE A 89 -11.22 1.89 -3.45
C PHE A 89 -10.86 3.04 -4.43
N GLY A 90 -10.49 2.68 -5.66
CA GLY A 90 -10.04 3.62 -6.70
C GLY A 90 -8.53 3.75 -6.84
N LEU A 91 -7.73 3.27 -5.87
CA LEU A 91 -6.27 3.22 -6.02
C LEU A 91 -5.84 2.06 -6.93
N PRO A 92 -4.74 2.17 -7.70
CA PRO A 92 -4.36 1.18 -8.72
C PRO A 92 -4.23 -0.27 -8.23
N SER A 93 -3.74 -0.47 -7.00
CA SER A 93 -3.61 -1.80 -6.39
C SER A 93 -4.76 -2.18 -5.45
N CYS A 94 -5.72 -1.28 -5.21
CA CYS A 94 -6.79 -1.41 -4.21
C CYS A 94 -6.28 -2.11 -2.92
N PRO A 95 -5.23 -1.56 -2.28
CA PRO A 95 -4.54 -2.27 -1.22
C PRO A 95 -5.49 -2.49 -0.03
N ARG A 96 -5.30 -3.59 0.69
CA ARG A 96 -6.10 -3.90 1.89
C ARG A 96 -5.63 -3.03 3.05
N LEU A 97 -6.55 -2.33 3.71
CA LEU A 97 -6.26 -1.58 4.93
C LEU A 97 -6.05 -2.57 6.09
N VAL A 98 -4.94 -2.41 6.82
CA VAL A 98 -4.62 -3.15 8.04
C VAL A 98 -5.11 -2.37 9.26
N ALA A 99 -4.76 -1.09 9.33
CA ALA A 99 -5.11 -0.20 10.44
C ALA A 99 -4.96 1.27 10.05
N ARG A 100 -5.66 2.16 10.74
CA ARG A 100 -5.44 3.61 10.66
C ARG A 100 -5.60 4.27 12.03
N SER A 101 -4.78 5.27 12.33
CA SER A 101 -4.81 5.98 13.62
C SER A 101 -6.14 6.68 13.86
N SER A 102 -6.86 7.02 12.80
CA SER A 102 -8.16 7.71 12.85
C SER A 102 -9.35 6.77 13.03
N SER A 103 -9.17 5.44 13.13
CA SER A 103 -10.29 4.48 13.14
C SER A 103 -11.36 4.79 14.19
N LEU A 104 -10.96 5.24 15.38
CA LEU A 104 -11.89 5.54 16.47
C LEU A 104 -12.43 6.97 16.45
N THR A 105 -11.72 7.91 15.83
CA THR A 105 -12.10 9.34 15.81
C THR A 105 -12.90 9.71 14.57
N ILE A 106 -12.62 9.06 13.45
CA ILE A 106 -13.27 9.29 12.15
C ILE A 106 -13.76 7.93 11.64
N PRO A 107 -15.04 7.57 11.90
CA PRO A 107 -15.59 6.32 11.40
C PRO A 107 -15.60 6.28 9.87
N TRP A 108 -15.27 5.12 9.29
CA TRP A 108 -15.43 4.92 7.85
C TRP A 108 -16.90 4.72 7.51
N LYS A 109 -17.37 5.41 6.47
CA LYS A 109 -18.73 5.26 5.96
C LYS A 109 -18.73 4.26 4.81
N GLU A 110 -19.42 3.15 4.99
CA GLU A 110 -19.60 2.15 3.94
C GLU A 110 -20.29 2.79 2.71
N PRO A 111 -19.69 2.67 1.51
CA PRO A 111 -20.32 3.12 0.27
C PRO A 111 -21.64 2.40 0.02
N THR A 112 -22.63 3.13 -0.47
CA THR A 112 -23.95 2.60 -0.82
C THR A 112 -24.11 2.52 -2.33
N GLY A 113 -24.76 1.46 -2.82
CA GLY A 113 -25.07 1.28 -4.24
C GLY A 113 -24.15 0.27 -4.94
N PRO A 114 -24.19 0.20 -6.28
CA PRO A 114 -23.30 -0.65 -7.07
C PRO A 114 -21.84 -0.20 -6.96
N GLU A 115 -20.88 -1.13 -7.01
CA GLU A 115 -19.45 -0.84 -6.87
C GLU A 115 -18.94 0.16 -7.92
N GLU A 116 -19.55 0.21 -9.10
CA GLU A 116 -19.19 1.15 -10.17
C GLU A 116 -19.39 2.61 -9.76
N SER A 117 -20.34 2.84 -8.86
CA SER A 117 -20.71 4.15 -8.30
C SER A 117 -19.92 4.53 -7.05
N PHE A 118 -19.05 3.64 -6.54
CA PHE A 118 -18.26 3.95 -5.35
C PHE A 118 -17.30 5.11 -5.63
N PRO A 119 -17.17 6.04 -4.66
CA PRO A 119 -16.24 7.15 -4.81
C PRO A 119 -14.80 6.62 -4.85
N ARG A 120 -14.02 7.12 -5.81
CA ARG A 120 -12.65 6.63 -6.07
C ARG A 120 -11.64 7.57 -5.42
N LYS A 121 -10.84 7.03 -4.49
CA LYS A 121 -9.72 7.76 -3.92
C LYS A 121 -8.64 8.00 -4.98
N GLN A 122 -7.85 9.03 -4.75
CA GLN A 122 -6.68 9.40 -5.52
C GLN A 122 -5.47 9.61 -4.61
N LEU A 123 -4.28 9.45 -5.21
CA LEU A 123 -3.00 9.77 -4.60
C LEU A 123 -2.47 11.08 -5.17
N GLY A 124 -1.76 11.82 -4.34
CA GLY A 124 -0.99 12.99 -4.75
C GLY A 124 0.17 13.28 -3.80
N PRO A 125 0.90 14.38 -4.02
CA PRO A 125 2.03 14.75 -3.17
C PRO A 125 1.58 15.10 -1.75
N GLY A 126 2.12 14.39 -0.74
CA GLY A 126 1.88 14.68 0.68
C GLY A 126 2.79 15.78 1.24
N THR A 127 3.80 16.20 0.48
CA THR A 127 4.85 17.16 0.90
C THR A 127 4.40 18.62 0.91
N ASN A 128 3.27 18.94 0.26
CA ASN A 128 2.66 20.27 0.28
C ASN A 128 1.92 20.53 1.60
N HIS A 129 2.58 20.24 2.73
CA HIS A 129 2.04 20.28 4.08
C HIS A 129 3.14 20.59 5.11
N ALA A 130 2.78 21.02 6.33
CA ALA A 130 3.72 21.34 7.41
C ALA A 130 4.62 20.16 7.83
N ILE A 131 4.21 18.92 7.52
CA ILE A 131 5.02 17.71 7.73
C ILE A 131 6.18 17.59 6.74
N GLY A 132 6.10 18.21 5.56
CA GLY A 132 7.13 18.10 4.50
C GLY A 132 8.54 18.45 5.00
N PRO A 133 8.76 19.64 5.61
CA PRO A 133 10.07 20.05 6.11
C PRO A 133 10.67 19.14 7.20
N VAL A 134 9.85 18.41 7.96
CA VAL A 134 10.30 17.53 9.06
C VAL A 134 10.28 16.05 8.68
N TRP A 135 9.81 15.71 7.47
CA TRP A 135 9.51 14.34 7.05
C TRP A 135 10.71 13.41 7.21
N GLU A 136 11.91 13.79 6.74
CA GLU A 136 13.09 12.91 6.80
C GLU A 136 13.40 12.44 8.23
N LYS A 137 13.41 13.35 9.20
CA LYS A 137 13.69 13.02 10.61
C LYS A 137 12.56 12.20 11.23
N LEU A 138 11.32 12.52 10.86
CA LEU A 138 10.14 11.82 11.33
C LEU A 138 10.07 10.40 10.77
N ALA A 139 10.41 10.21 9.49
CA ALA A 139 10.50 8.91 8.84
C ALA A 139 11.51 8.01 9.56
N ASP A 140 12.71 8.51 9.88
CA ASP A 140 13.71 7.76 10.66
C ASP A 140 13.16 7.32 12.03
N ALA A 141 12.47 8.23 12.74
CA ALA A 141 11.86 7.91 14.04
C ALA A 141 10.76 6.84 13.92
N ILE A 142 9.93 6.92 12.87
CA ILE A 142 8.90 5.93 12.59
C ILE A 142 9.52 4.57 12.24
N LEU A 143 10.55 4.52 11.40
CA LEU A 143 11.23 3.28 11.06
C LEU A 143 11.86 2.60 12.28
N ASN A 144 12.48 3.39 13.17
CA ASN A 144 13.00 2.88 14.43
C ASN A 144 11.89 2.29 15.32
N LEU A 145 10.75 2.96 15.40
CA LEU A 145 9.58 2.46 16.13
C LEU A 145 9.04 1.16 15.50
N LEU A 146 8.88 1.09 14.17
CA LEU A 146 8.44 -0.12 13.48
C LEU A 146 9.40 -1.30 13.74
N GLY A 147 10.71 -1.03 13.76
CA GLY A 147 11.72 -2.01 14.11
C GLY A 147 11.63 -2.49 15.57
N ALA A 148 11.40 -1.57 16.51
CA ALA A 148 11.23 -1.90 17.93
C ALA A 148 9.95 -2.72 18.19
N GLU A 149 8.87 -2.42 17.47
CA GLU A 149 7.61 -3.15 17.51
C GLU A 149 7.64 -4.47 16.71
N LYS A 150 8.77 -4.77 16.06
CA LYS A 150 8.97 -5.97 15.21
C LYS A 150 7.94 -6.10 14.09
N VAL A 151 7.57 -4.97 13.49
CA VAL A 151 6.63 -4.93 12.36
C VAL A 151 7.38 -5.28 11.06
N ALA A 152 6.86 -6.24 10.31
CA ALA A 152 7.35 -6.56 8.97
C ALA A 152 6.79 -5.55 7.96
N TRP A 153 7.42 -4.39 7.86
CA TRP A 153 7.05 -3.33 6.94
C TRP A 153 7.81 -3.44 5.60
N THR A 154 7.22 -2.92 4.53
CA THR A 154 7.76 -2.96 3.16
C THR A 154 7.96 -1.58 2.53
N SER A 155 7.19 -0.57 2.94
CA SER A 155 7.37 0.82 2.50
C SER A 155 6.94 1.81 3.59
N LEU A 156 7.44 3.05 3.50
CA LEU A 156 7.04 4.16 4.36
C LEU A 156 7.02 5.44 3.51
N ASP A 157 5.84 6.00 3.35
CA ASP A 157 5.56 7.01 2.33
C ASP A 157 4.79 8.19 2.93
N LEU A 158 5.07 9.40 2.47
CA LEU A 158 4.26 10.59 2.78
C LEU A 158 3.45 10.96 1.53
N VAL A 159 2.15 10.68 1.56
CA VAL A 159 1.27 10.83 0.40
C VAL A 159 0.04 11.65 0.76
N GLY A 160 -0.49 12.38 -0.22
CA GLY A 160 -1.84 12.94 -0.14
C GLY A 160 -2.85 11.89 -0.57
N ILE A 161 -3.85 11.61 0.26
CA ILE A 161 -4.95 10.69 -0.07
C ILE A 161 -6.28 11.40 0.11
N GLY A 162 -7.18 11.26 -0.86
CA GLY A 162 -8.49 11.92 -0.83
C GLY A 162 -9.31 11.62 -2.08
N PHE A 163 -10.37 12.39 -2.30
CA PHE A 163 -11.22 12.30 -3.49
C PHE A 163 -10.86 13.41 -4.51
N PRO A 164 -11.14 13.23 -5.81
CA PRO A 164 -10.65 14.11 -6.89
C PRO A 164 -11.06 15.59 -6.78
N GLU A 165 -12.14 15.87 -6.05
CA GLU A 165 -12.72 17.21 -5.88
C GLU A 165 -12.41 17.82 -4.50
N GLU A 166 -11.64 17.10 -3.68
CA GLU A 166 -11.29 17.51 -2.33
C GLU A 166 -9.78 17.75 -2.22
N LYS A 167 -9.39 18.60 -1.27
CA LYS A 167 -7.97 18.72 -0.92
C LYS A 167 -7.51 17.37 -0.35
N LEU A 168 -6.49 16.78 -0.99
CA LEU A 168 -5.90 15.53 -0.51
C LEU A 168 -5.29 15.72 0.88
N ALA A 169 -5.68 14.85 1.81
CA ALA A 169 -5.17 14.89 3.17
C ALA A 169 -3.77 14.24 3.21
N PRO A 170 -2.77 14.88 3.84
CA PRO A 170 -1.46 14.27 4.06
C PRO A 170 -1.58 13.07 5.00
N VAL A 171 -1.02 11.93 4.58
CA VAL A 171 -1.05 10.65 5.30
C VAL A 171 0.36 10.07 5.33
N VAL A 172 0.77 9.60 6.51
CA VAL A 172 1.89 8.68 6.65
C VAL A 172 1.39 7.29 6.30
N TRP A 173 1.85 6.75 5.19
CA TRP A 173 1.35 5.51 4.62
C TRP A 173 2.41 4.41 4.71
N VAL A 174 2.12 3.38 5.51
CA VAL A 174 3.05 2.29 5.81
C VAL A 174 2.62 1.04 5.07
N GLY A 175 3.50 0.50 4.22
CA GLY A 175 3.33 -0.81 3.61
C GLY A 175 3.71 -1.92 4.59
N ILE A 176 2.87 -2.93 4.71
CA ILE A 176 3.00 -4.07 5.61
C ILE A 176 3.01 -5.36 4.78
N ASP A 177 3.88 -6.29 5.12
CA ASP A 177 3.90 -7.63 4.51
C ASP A 177 2.54 -8.32 4.77
N PRO A 178 1.82 -8.82 3.75
CA PRO A 178 0.47 -9.34 3.93
C PRO A 178 0.36 -10.42 4.99
N GLY A 179 -0.66 -10.34 5.85
CA GLY A 179 -0.87 -11.29 6.96
C GLY A 179 0.16 -11.25 8.10
N SER A 180 1.20 -10.42 8.01
CA SER A 180 2.25 -10.34 9.05
C SER A 180 1.84 -9.56 10.30
N LEU A 181 0.79 -8.73 10.22
CA LEU A 181 0.36 -7.84 11.29
C LEU A 181 -1.15 -7.93 11.50
N SER A 182 -1.58 -8.22 12.73
CA SER A 182 -3.01 -8.24 13.07
C SER A 182 -3.58 -6.81 13.11
N PRO A 183 -4.87 -6.60 12.75
CA PRO A 183 -5.47 -5.27 12.80
C PRO A 183 -5.40 -4.58 14.16
N VAL A 184 -5.59 -5.32 15.26
CA VAL A 184 -5.51 -4.79 16.63
C VAL A 184 -4.09 -4.30 16.94
N LYS A 185 -3.07 -5.11 16.63
CA LYS A 185 -1.67 -4.69 16.83
C LYS A 185 -1.30 -3.54 15.88
N GLY A 186 -1.73 -3.60 14.63
CA GLY A 186 -1.53 -2.54 13.64
C GLY A 186 -2.11 -1.22 14.10
N PHE A 187 -3.30 -1.22 14.70
CA PHE A 187 -3.90 -0.01 15.26
C PHE A 187 -3.07 0.58 16.41
N GLN A 188 -2.61 -0.25 17.34
CA GLN A 188 -1.73 0.21 18.42
C GLN A 188 -0.43 0.82 17.88
N VAL A 189 0.19 0.20 16.87
CA VAL A 189 1.41 0.74 16.25
C VAL A 189 1.10 2.04 15.50
N ALA A 190 -0.02 2.12 14.78
CA ALA A 190 -0.43 3.34 14.07
C ALA A 190 -0.64 4.52 15.05
N LEU A 191 -1.20 4.28 16.23
CA LEU A 191 -1.30 5.29 17.29
C LEU A 191 0.07 5.74 17.80
N LYS A 192 0.99 4.81 18.09
CA LYS A 192 2.36 5.17 18.50
C LYS A 192 3.10 5.99 17.42
N CYS A 193 2.91 5.63 16.15
CA CYS A 193 3.44 6.43 15.04
C CYS A 193 2.80 7.83 15.02
N LYS A 194 1.47 7.93 15.22
CA LYS A 194 0.75 9.20 15.27
C LYS A 194 1.26 10.10 16.39
N GLU A 195 1.57 9.56 17.57
CA GLU A 195 2.17 10.33 18.66
C GLU A 195 3.53 10.95 18.27
N LEU A 196 4.34 10.26 17.45
CA LEU A 196 5.58 10.84 16.92
C LEU A 196 5.31 12.02 15.98
N VAL A 197 4.27 11.93 15.16
CA VAL A 197 3.83 13.03 14.28
C VAL A 197 3.38 14.23 15.13
N GLU A 198 2.54 13.98 16.14
CA GLU A 198 2.00 15.03 17.03
C GLU A 198 3.07 15.71 17.88
N LYS A 199 4.11 14.98 18.31
CA LYS A 199 5.28 15.56 19.01
C LYS A 199 6.04 16.59 18.18
N ASN A 200 5.85 16.61 16.86
CA ASN A 200 6.40 17.63 15.97
C ASN A 200 5.42 18.78 15.70
N GLY A 201 4.33 18.88 16.47
CA GLY A 201 3.32 19.93 16.33
C GLY A 201 2.37 19.73 15.15
N ILE A 202 2.19 18.49 14.69
CA ILE A 202 1.36 18.14 13.53
C ILE A 202 0.23 17.20 13.95
N ASP A 203 -0.98 17.73 14.05
CA ASP A 203 -2.17 17.04 14.54
C ASP A 203 -3.11 16.54 13.42
N ASP A 204 -3.04 17.13 12.24
CA ASP A 204 -3.93 16.85 11.10
C ASP A 204 -3.43 15.74 10.15
N VAL A 205 -2.25 15.17 10.39
CA VAL A 205 -1.71 14.03 9.63
C VAL A 205 -1.99 12.71 10.34
N HIS A 206 -2.68 11.78 9.69
CA HIS A 206 -2.92 10.43 10.21
C HIS A 206 -1.89 9.41 9.69
N VAL A 207 -1.79 8.30 10.42
CA VAL A 207 -0.97 7.15 10.03
C VAL A 207 -1.89 6.03 9.58
N GLU A 208 -1.63 5.49 8.40
CA GLU A 208 -2.40 4.39 7.82
C GLU A 208 -1.46 3.26 7.39
N MET A 209 -1.87 2.03 7.66
CA MET A 209 -1.14 0.80 7.36
C MET A 209 -1.91 -0.01 6.34
N ARG A 210 -1.24 -0.41 5.27
CA ARG A 210 -1.81 -1.22 4.19
C ARG A 210 -0.98 -2.45 3.92
N GLU A 211 -1.63 -3.51 3.47
CA GLU A 211 -0.91 -4.63 2.89
C GLU A 211 -0.19 -4.19 1.61
N SER A 212 1.03 -4.68 1.44
CA SER A 212 1.92 -4.28 0.37
C SER A 212 2.89 -5.41 0.06
N ILE A 213 2.85 -5.91 -1.17
CA ILE A 213 3.79 -6.93 -1.62
C ILE A 213 5.01 -6.24 -2.20
N PHE A 214 6.18 -6.49 -1.61
CA PHE A 214 7.46 -6.14 -2.24
C PHE A 214 8.00 -7.37 -2.98
N ILE A 215 8.00 -7.32 -4.31
CA ILE A 215 8.68 -8.33 -5.12
C ILE A 215 10.12 -7.84 -5.33
N ASN A 216 11.09 -8.52 -4.72
CA ASN A 216 12.49 -8.28 -5.04
C ASN A 216 12.78 -8.86 -6.43
N THR A 217 12.65 -8.04 -7.48
CA THR A 217 12.85 -8.47 -8.87
C THR A 217 14.30 -8.83 -9.20
N PHE A 218 15.25 -8.68 -8.26
CA PHE A 218 16.67 -9.02 -8.47
C PHE A 218 17.02 -10.50 -8.26
N GLU A 219 16.10 -11.38 -7.86
CA GLU A 219 16.35 -12.83 -7.71
C GLU A 219 15.95 -13.67 -8.94
N ARG A 220 15.77 -13.06 -10.12
CA ARG A 220 15.77 -13.83 -11.38
C ARG A 220 17.10 -13.69 -12.08
N ARG A 221 18.08 -14.50 -11.67
CA ARG A 221 19.15 -15.05 -12.53
C ARG A 221 19.91 -16.15 -11.81
#